data_AF-A0A3B8MA30-F1
#
_entry.id   AF-A0A3B8MA30-F1
#
_cell.length_a   1.000
_cell.length_b   1.000
_cell.length_c   1.000
_cell.angle_alpha   90.00
_cell.angle_beta   90.00
_cell.angle_gamma   90.00
#
_symmetry.space_group_name_H-M   'P 1'
#
loop_
_entity.id
_entity.type
_entity.pdbx_description
1 polymer ?
#
loop_
_entity_poly.entity_id
_entity_poly.type
_entity_poly.pdbx_seq_one_letter_code
_entity_poly.pdbx_strand_id
1 'polypeptide(L)'
;MIGSSAVKDSRIWILGGGTYDTPDRPTRLFYNDVWHSPNGTDWTEIPDTPWLPRHAASVFIHRDALWMVTGNNMQSDVWRLDRT
;
A
#
# COMPACT_ATOMS: atom_id res chain seq x y z
N MET A 1 -3.43 -6.74 10.82
CA MET A 1 -2.88 -5.80 9.81
C MET A 1 -4.00 -5.46 8.86
N ILE A 2 -4.27 -4.18 8.64
CA ILE A 2 -5.17 -3.73 7.58
C ILE A 2 -4.25 -3.37 6.42
N GLY A 3 -4.34 -4.04 5.29
CA GLY A 3 -3.42 -3.82 4.18
C GLY A 3 -4.12 -4.04 2.85
N SER A 4 -3.53 -3.49 1.80
CA SER A 4 -4.01 -3.62 0.44
C SER A 4 -2.98 -4.36 -0.38
N SER A 5 -3.42 -5.33 -1.18
CA SER A 5 -2.54 -6.13 -2.02
C SER A 5 -3.06 -6.26 -3.45
N ALA A 6 -2.13 -6.47 -4.37
CA ALA A 6 -2.43 -6.73 -5.78
C ALA A 6 -1.34 -7.60 -6.41
N VAL A 7 -1.64 -8.16 -7.58
CA VAL A 7 -0.67 -8.88 -8.41
C VAL A 7 -0.53 -8.16 -9.75
N LYS A 8 0.70 -7.80 -10.11
CA LYS A 8 1.06 -7.18 -11.40
C LYS A 8 2.50 -7.55 -11.77
N ASP A 9 2.76 -7.77 -13.06
CA ASP A 9 4.10 -8.05 -13.59
C ASP A 9 4.80 -9.23 -12.89
N SER A 10 4.03 -10.30 -12.67
CA SER A 10 4.47 -11.50 -11.93
C SER A 10 5.01 -11.21 -10.52
N ARG A 11 4.53 -10.14 -9.89
CA ARG A 11 4.91 -9.73 -8.53
C ARG A 11 3.68 -9.54 -7.66
N ILE A 12 3.85 -9.87 -6.39
CA ILE A 12 2.92 -9.53 -5.30
C ILE A 12 3.28 -8.14 -4.83
N TRP A 13 2.26 -7.33 -4.56
CA TRP A 13 2.39 -5.95 -4.09
C TRP A 13 1.65 -5.78 -2.78
N ILE A 14 2.26 -5.07 -1.84
CA ILE A 14 1.65 -4.59 -0.59
C ILE A 14 1.86 -3.08 -0.53
N LEU A 15 0.79 -2.33 -0.30
CA LEU A 15 0.85 -0.86 -0.25
C LEU A 15 0.15 -0.33 0.99
N GLY A 16 0.90 0.45 1.78
CA GLY A 16 0.45 1.10 3.00
C GLY A 16 -0.17 0.11 3.98
N GLY A 17 -1.24 0.55 4.63
CA GLY A 17 -1.95 -0.23 5.62
C GLY A 17 -1.71 0.28 7.04
N GLY A 18 -1.90 -0.58 8.02
CA GLY A 18 -1.74 -0.22 9.41
C GLY A 18 -1.99 -1.30 10.44
N THR A 19 -1.80 -0.90 11.68
CA THR A 19 -2.05 -1.72 12.87
C THR A 19 -3.45 -1.46 13.43
N TYR A 20 -3.95 -2.45 14.17
CA TYR A 20 -5.05 -2.22 15.09
C TYR A 20 -4.50 -1.65 16.39
N ASP A 21 -5.36 -0.92 17.08
CA ASP A 21 -5.17 -0.61 18.49
C ASP A 21 -5.22 -1.89 19.31
N THR A 22 -4.32 -1.99 20.28
CA THR A 22 -4.22 -3.10 21.24
C THR A 22 -4.01 -2.51 22.64
N PRO A 23 -4.22 -3.28 23.73
CA PRO A 23 -3.98 -2.78 25.08
C PRO A 23 -2.56 -2.23 25.31
N ASP A 24 -1.56 -2.79 24.64
CA ASP A 24 -0.16 -2.35 24.67
C ASP A 24 0.17 -1.26 23.64
N ARG A 25 -0.66 -1.08 22.61
CA ARG A 25 -0.50 -0.05 21.57
C ARG A 25 -1.85 0.63 21.32
N PRO A 26 -2.22 1.63 22.14
CA PRO A 26 -3.54 2.24 22.09
C PRO A 26 -3.76 3.11 20.83
N THR A 27 -2.71 3.38 20.06
CA THR A 27 -2.77 4.22 18.86
C THR A 27 -2.50 3.38 17.62
N ARG A 28 -3.38 3.53 16.61
CA ARG A 28 -3.17 2.92 15.29
C ARG A 28 -2.00 3.59 14.59
N LEU A 29 -1.11 2.77 14.04
CA LEU A 29 -0.05 3.21 13.15
C LEU A 29 -0.47 2.93 11.72
N PHE A 30 -0.34 3.93 10.85
CA PHE A 30 -0.55 3.77 9.41
C PHE A 30 0.78 3.89 8.70
N TYR A 31 0.87 3.24 7.55
CA TYR A 31 2.06 3.20 6.73
C TYR A 31 1.78 3.74 5.33
N ASN A 32 2.82 4.26 4.69
CA ASN A 32 2.85 4.65 3.27
C ASN A 32 3.83 3.80 2.47
N ASP A 33 4.47 2.82 3.10
CA ASP A 33 5.46 1.96 2.47
C ASP A 33 4.84 1.11 1.35
N VAL A 34 5.68 0.76 0.39
CA VAL A 34 5.30 -0.11 -0.72
C VAL A 34 6.33 -1.19 -0.85
N TRP A 35 5.85 -2.43 -0.83
CA TRP A 35 6.68 -3.61 -0.93
C TRP A 35 6.23 -4.46 -2.11
N HIS A 36 7.20 -5.06 -2.79
CA HIS A 36 6.91 -6.05 -3.82
C HIS A 36 7.79 -7.28 -3.72
N SER A 37 7.25 -8.42 -4.12
CA SER A 37 7.97 -9.69 -4.13
C SER A 37 7.68 -10.51 -5.39
N PRO A 38 8.68 -11.16 -6.01
CA PRO A 38 8.46 -12.09 -7.10
C PRO A 38 7.96 -13.47 -6.63
N ASN A 39 8.14 -13.82 -5.36
CA ASN A 39 7.93 -15.18 -4.84
C ASN A 39 7.24 -15.23 -3.47
N GLY A 40 6.93 -14.09 -2.86
CA GLY A 40 6.31 -13.98 -1.54
C GLY A 40 7.29 -14.11 -0.37
N THR A 41 8.57 -14.38 -0.62
CA THR A 41 9.61 -14.54 0.42
C THR A 41 10.67 -13.46 0.34
N ASP A 42 11.06 -13.03 -0.86
CA ASP A 42 12.05 -11.97 -1.06
C ASP A 42 11.32 -10.66 -1.35
N TRP A 43 11.41 -9.70 -0.43
CA TRP A 43 10.68 -8.43 -0.49
C TRP A 43 11.62 -7.27 -0.77
N THR A 44 11.20 -6.38 -1.65
CA THR A 44 11.90 -5.12 -1.96
C THR A 44 10.96 -3.96 -1.71
N GLU A 45 11.43 -2.98 -0.94
CA GLU A 45 10.71 -1.74 -0.69
C GLU A 45 10.92 -0.74 -1.84
N ILE A 46 9.88 0.02 -2.17
CA ILE A 46 10.00 1.23 -2.98
C ILE A 46 10.15 2.41 -2.01
N PRO A 47 11.30 3.11 -2.00
CA PRO A 47 11.51 4.25 -1.11
C PRO A 47 10.71 5.48 -1.57
N ASP A 48 10.61 6.47 -0.68
CA ASP A 48 10.15 7.84 -0.99
C ASP A 48 8.75 7.92 -1.63
N THR A 49 7.80 7.09 -1.15
CA THR A 49 6.42 7.12 -1.63
C THR A 49 5.75 8.47 -1.29
N PRO A 50 5.11 9.14 -2.26
CA PRO A 50 4.75 10.55 -2.15
C PRO A 50 3.49 10.82 -1.31
N TRP A 51 2.79 9.77 -0.87
CA TRP A 51 1.52 9.92 -0.17
C TRP A 51 1.65 9.77 1.33
N LEU A 52 0.74 10.43 2.05
CA LEU A 52 0.63 10.28 3.50
C LEU A 52 0.21 8.86 3.90
N PRO A 53 0.67 8.36 5.05
CA PRO A 53 0.29 7.06 5.59
C PRO A 53 -1.23 6.85 5.66
N ARG A 54 -1.70 5.68 5.23
CA ARG A 54 -3.13 5.36 5.15
C ARG A 54 -3.40 3.86 5.25
N HIS A 55 -4.56 3.50 5.80
CA HIS A 55 -5.14 2.15 5.70
C HIS A 55 -6.47 2.18 4.95
N ALA A 56 -6.97 0.98 4.62
CA ALA A 56 -8.21 0.79 3.87
C ALA A 56 -8.23 1.50 2.50
N ALA A 57 -7.06 1.69 1.88
CA ALA A 57 -6.97 2.15 0.50
C ALA A 57 -7.44 1.04 -0.45
N SER A 58 -8.12 1.41 -1.53
CA SER A 58 -8.40 0.46 -2.61
C SER A 58 -7.18 0.40 -3.53
N VAL A 59 -6.66 -0.81 -3.76
CA VAL A 59 -5.55 -1.04 -4.70
C VAL A 59 -6.03 -1.99 -5.79
N PHE A 60 -5.84 -1.60 -7.05
CA PHE A 60 -6.30 -2.38 -8.20
C PHE A 60 -5.50 -2.10 -9.46
N ILE A 61 -5.64 -2.97 -10.45
CA ILE A 61 -5.05 -2.80 -11.78
C ILE A 61 -6.08 -2.18 -12.73
N HIS A 62 -5.70 -1.10 -13.39
CA HIS A 62 -6.50 -0.48 -14.45
C HIS A 62 -5.59 0.10 -15.52
N ARG A 63 -5.88 -0.19 -16.80
CA ARG A 63 -5.05 0.25 -17.95
C ARG A 63 -3.56 -0.08 -17.75
N ASP A 64 -3.29 -1.33 -17.38
CA ASP A 64 -1.94 -1.87 -17.15
C ASP A 64 -1.07 -1.08 -16.14
N ALA A 65 -1.71 -0.38 -15.22
CA ALA A 65 -1.04 0.30 -14.12
C ALA A 65 -1.65 -0.12 -12.78
N LEU A 66 -0.81 -0.07 -11.74
CA LEU A 66 -1.23 -0.29 -10.36
C LEU A 66 -1.71 1.05 -9.78
N TRP A 67 -2.93 1.08 -9.26
CA TRP A 67 -3.57 2.26 -8.73
C TRP A 67 -3.82 2.11 -7.24
N MET A 68 -3.65 3.20 -6.49
CA MET A 68 -4.13 3.38 -5.13
C MET A 68 -5.15 4.52 -5.09
N VAL A 69 -6.33 4.24 -4.56
CA VAL A 69 -7.44 5.20 -4.47
C VAL A 69 -8.00 5.21 -3.06
N THR A 70 -8.36 6.39 -2.56
CA THR A 70 -8.98 6.61 -1.24
C THR A 70 -8.09 6.11 -0.07
N GLY A 71 -8.71 5.73 1.04
CA GLY A 71 -8.07 5.41 2.30
C GLY A 71 -8.52 6.36 3.42
N ASN A 72 -8.17 6.02 4.65
CA ASN A 72 -8.65 6.73 5.84
C ASN A 72 -7.95 8.08 6.11
N ASN A 73 -7.01 8.51 5.27
CA ASN A 73 -6.28 9.75 5.50
C ASN A 73 -7.07 11.00 5.08
N MET A 74 -8.31 10.83 4.63
CA MET A 74 -9.25 11.89 4.22
C MET A 74 -8.71 12.83 3.14
N GLN A 75 -7.71 12.38 2.37
CA GLN A 75 -7.20 13.12 1.22
C GLN A 75 -7.98 12.76 -0.04
N SER A 76 -8.25 13.76 -0.88
CA SER A 76 -8.84 13.57 -2.21
C SER A 76 -7.72 13.39 -3.24
N ASP A 77 -7.02 12.26 -3.15
CA ASP A 77 -5.91 11.93 -4.03
C ASP A 77 -6.01 10.51 -4.62
N VAL A 78 -5.35 10.34 -5.76
CA VAL A 78 -5.24 9.07 -6.50
C VAL A 78 -3.81 8.94 -6.97
N TRP A 79 -3.22 7.78 -6.71
CA TRP A 79 -1.84 7.50 -7.06
C TRP A 79 -1.76 6.35 -8.05
N ARG A 80 -0.88 6.49 -9.03
CA ARG A 80 -0.57 5.47 -10.04
C ARG A 80 0.91 5.16 -9.95
N LEU A 81 1.25 3.87 -9.94
CA LEU A 81 2.63 3.45 -10.12
C LEU A 81 2.97 3.44 -11.60
N ASP A 82 3.90 4.30 -12.01
CA ASP A 82 4.50 4.30 -13.33
C ASP A 82 5.83 3.53 -13.28
N ARG A 83 5.93 2.43 -14.03
CA ARG A 83 7.20 1.74 -14.28
C ARG A 83 7.49 1.82 -15.78
N THR A 84 8.58 2.47 -16.13
CA THR A 84 9.21 2.38 -17.46
C THR A 84 9.92 1.06 -17.64
#